data_AF-A0AAD5FRB7-F1
#
_entry.id   AF-A0AAD5FRB7-F1
#
_cell.length_a   1.000
_cell.length_b   1.000
_cell.length_c   1.000
_cell.angle_alpha   90.00
_cell.angle_beta   90.00
_cell.angle_gamma   90.00
#
_symmetry.space_group_name_H-M   'P 1'
#
loop_
_entity.id
_entity.type
_entity.pdbx_description
1 polymer ?
#
loop_
_entity_poly.entity_id
_entity_poly.type
_entity_poly.pdbx_seq_one_letter_code
_entity_poly.pdbx_strand_id
1 'polypeptide(L)'
;MEQNPILGFVAIAIAVICSGFAGVYFEKVLKSSSTSLWVRNIQMYLSGIAITLLGVYLTDGAQVMEKGFFFGYTPWVCFVIFLASVGGLYTSVVVKYTDNIMKGFSAAAAIVLSTIASVLLFGLQLTVTFLSGALLVCVSIYLYGLPKQDTSTLSRASDPGSASKEKLLGVKTPV
;
A
#
# COMPACT_ATOMS: atom_id res chain seq x y z
N MET A 1 24.94 19.59 -11.07
CA MET A 1 23.79 19.43 -10.16
C MET A 1 24.34 19.18 -8.78
N GLU A 2 24.13 20.08 -7.82
CA GLU A 2 24.45 19.80 -6.42
C GLU A 2 23.35 18.91 -5.84
N GLN A 3 23.72 17.73 -5.37
CA GLN A 3 22.80 16.81 -4.71
C GLN A 3 22.64 17.23 -3.25
N ASN A 4 21.40 17.28 -2.76
CA ASN A 4 21.11 17.51 -1.35
C ASN A 4 20.48 16.25 -0.73
N PRO A 5 21.29 15.35 -0.12
CA PRO A 5 20.79 14.11 0.45
C PRO A 5 19.76 14.32 1.57
N ILE A 6 19.92 15.37 2.39
CA ILE A 6 19.02 15.65 3.51
C ILE A 6 17.63 15.98 2.99
N LEU A 7 17.54 16.83 1.96
CA LEU A 7 16.27 17.14 1.31
C LEU A 7 15.62 15.88 0.70
N GLY A 8 16.43 14.99 0.11
CA GLY A 8 15.98 13.70 -0.40
C GLY A 8 15.39 12.81 0.70
N PHE A 9 16.06 12.67 1.84
CA PHE A 9 15.56 11.87 2.97
C PHE A 9 14.27 12.44 3.55
N VAL A 10 14.15 13.76 3.67
CA VAL A 10 12.91 14.42 4.14
C VAL A 10 11.77 14.17 3.15
N ALA A 11 12.03 14.29 1.85
CA ALA A 11 11.02 14.01 0.82
C ALA A 11 10.54 12.55 0.87
N ILE A 12 11.45 11.59 1.06
CA ILE A 12 11.10 10.17 1.22
C ILE A 12 10.25 9.96 2.48
N ALA A 13 10.61 10.58 3.61
CA ALA A 13 9.84 10.45 4.85
C ALA A 13 8.38 10.93 4.69
N ILE A 14 8.20 12.11 4.06
CA ILE A 14 6.87 12.65 3.76
C ILE A 14 6.11 11.72 2.80
N ALA A 15 6.78 11.21 1.76
CA ALA A 15 6.19 10.30 0.78
C ALA A 15 5.71 8.98 1.42
N VAL A 16 6.46 8.41 2.37
CA VAL A 16 6.08 7.17 3.07
C VAL A 16 4.83 7.38 3.92
N ILE A 17 4.75 8.49 4.67
CA ILE A 17 3.57 8.82 5.48
C ILE A 17 2.35 9.03 4.58
N CYS A 18 2.50 9.79 3.50
CA CYS A 18 1.44 10.04 2.53
C CYS A 18 0.96 8.74 1.87
N SER A 19 1.89 7.88 1.43
CA SER A 19 1.58 6.59 0.79
C SER A 19 0.79 5.66 1.72
N GLY A 20 1.19 5.56 2.98
CA GLY A 20 0.48 4.76 4.00
C GLY A 20 -0.94 5.28 4.24
N PHE A 21 -1.07 6.58 4.53
CA PHE A 21 -2.37 7.20 4.81
C PHE A 21 -3.32 7.16 3.60
N ALA A 22 -2.86 7.63 2.44
CA ALA A 22 -3.67 7.68 1.23
C ALA A 22 -4.09 6.29 0.76
N GLY A 23 -3.19 5.29 0.86
CA GLY A 23 -3.51 3.91 0.49
C GLY A 23 -4.62 3.30 1.36
N VAL A 24 -4.53 3.46 2.68
CA VAL A 24 -5.55 2.96 3.62
C VAL A 24 -6.86 3.75 3.49
N TYR A 25 -6.79 5.07 3.27
CA TYR A 25 -7.98 5.89 3.03
C TYR A 25 -8.70 5.49 1.74
N PHE A 26 -7.95 5.30 0.64
CA PHE A 26 -8.51 4.83 -0.62
C PHE A 26 -9.16 3.46 -0.48
N GLU A 27 -8.49 2.52 0.22
CA GLU A 27 -9.04 1.21 0.53
C GLU A 27 -10.36 1.33 1.31
N LYS A 28 -10.41 2.17 2.35
CA LYS A 28 -11.63 2.43 3.12
C LYS A 28 -12.76 2.95 2.24
N VAL A 29 -12.51 3.95 1.41
CA VAL A 29 -13.51 4.53 0.50
C VAL A 29 -13.99 3.50 -0.52
N LEU A 30 -13.07 2.72 -1.09
CA LEU A 30 -13.36 1.68 -2.08
C LEU A 30 -14.23 0.56 -1.50
N LYS A 31 -13.92 0.10 -0.28
CA LYS A 31 -14.62 -1.02 0.37
C LYS A 31 -15.89 -0.60 1.13
N SER A 32 -16.09 0.71 1.37
CA SER A 32 -17.27 1.23 2.09
C SER A 32 -18.56 1.28 1.26
N SER A 33 -18.50 1.10 -0.05
CA SER A 33 -19.70 1.12 -0.91
C SER A 33 -19.63 0.08 -2.02
N SER A 34 -20.80 -0.29 -2.58
CA SER A 34 -20.93 -1.15 -3.75
C SER A 34 -20.63 -0.43 -5.08
N THR A 35 -20.05 0.77 -5.01
CA THR A 35 -19.71 1.58 -6.19
C THR A 35 -18.58 0.91 -6.97
N SER A 36 -18.61 1.01 -8.31
CA SER A 36 -17.56 0.42 -9.13
C SER A 36 -16.20 1.07 -8.84
N LEU A 37 -15.13 0.26 -8.90
CA LEU A 37 -13.76 0.72 -8.73
C LEU A 37 -13.42 1.85 -9.71
N TRP A 38 -13.87 1.72 -10.96
CA TRP A 38 -13.59 2.70 -12.00
C TRP A 38 -14.21 4.07 -11.68
N VAL A 39 -15.42 4.10 -11.11
CA VAL A 39 -16.05 5.35 -10.66
C VAL A 39 -15.27 5.98 -9.51
N ARG A 40 -14.83 5.17 -8.53
CA ARG A 40 -13.99 5.67 -7.43
C ARG A 40 -12.65 6.22 -7.91
N ASN A 41 -12.02 5.54 -8.87
CA ASN A 41 -10.80 6.03 -9.52
C ASN A 41 -11.03 7.33 -10.28
N ILE A 42 -12.11 7.45 -11.05
CA ILE A 42 -12.44 8.69 -11.77
C ILE A 42 -12.64 9.85 -10.79
N GLN A 43 -13.41 9.66 -9.71
CA GLN A 43 -13.62 10.69 -8.67
C GLN A 43 -12.29 11.15 -8.03
N MET A 44 -11.41 10.20 -7.72
CA MET A 44 -10.09 10.48 -7.14
C MET A 44 -9.17 11.17 -8.15
N TYR A 45 -9.11 10.72 -9.40
CA TYR A 45 -8.24 11.31 -10.42
C TYR A 45 -8.70 12.69 -10.87
N LEU A 46 -10.01 12.96 -10.93
CA LEU A 46 -10.52 14.30 -11.23
C LEU A 46 -10.08 15.32 -10.19
N SER A 47 -10.20 14.98 -8.90
CA SER A 47 -9.70 15.83 -7.81
C SER A 47 -8.16 15.91 -7.81
N GLY A 48 -7.48 14.80 -8.11
CA GLY A 48 -6.02 14.75 -8.26
C GLY A 48 -5.49 15.67 -9.37
N ILE A 49 -6.14 15.72 -10.53
CA ILE A 49 -5.78 16.61 -11.64
C ILE A 49 -5.87 18.08 -11.19
N ALA A 50 -6.96 18.47 -10.53
CA ALA A 50 -7.12 19.84 -10.05
C ALA A 50 -6.02 20.24 -9.04
N ILE A 51 -5.74 19.38 -8.06
CA ILE A 51 -4.72 19.64 -7.03
C ILE A 51 -3.31 19.66 -7.63
N THR A 52 -2.98 18.74 -8.54
CA THR A 52 -1.64 18.68 -9.16
C THR A 52 -1.39 19.85 -10.12
N LEU A 53 -2.39 20.28 -10.90
CA LEU A 53 -2.28 21.48 -11.73
C LEU A 53 -2.11 22.74 -10.88
N LEU A 54 -2.84 22.85 -9.75
CA LEU A 54 -2.62 23.93 -8.80
C LEU A 54 -1.21 23.90 -8.21
N GLY A 55 -0.69 22.70 -7.87
CA GLY A 55 0.67 22.52 -7.39
C GLY A 55 1.72 23.00 -8.40
N VAL A 56 1.53 22.67 -9.68
CA VAL A 56 2.38 23.15 -10.78
C VAL A 56 2.32 24.68 -10.88
N TYR A 57 1.11 25.25 -10.83
CA TYR A 57 0.94 26.71 -10.91
C TYR A 57 1.64 27.44 -9.75
N LEU A 58 1.53 26.93 -8.52
CA LEU A 58 2.12 27.54 -7.33
C LEU A 58 3.65 27.36 -7.25
N THR A 59 4.19 26.25 -7.77
CA THR A 59 5.63 25.93 -7.64
C THR A 59 6.44 26.41 -8.85
N ASP A 60 5.93 26.15 -10.06
CA ASP A 60 6.67 26.32 -11.32
C ASP A 60 5.92 27.16 -12.35
N GLY A 61 4.82 27.84 -11.97
CA GLY A 61 3.93 28.54 -12.88
C GLY A 61 4.63 29.55 -13.79
N ALA A 62 5.59 30.31 -13.27
CA ALA A 62 6.36 31.29 -14.06
C ALA A 62 7.18 30.60 -15.17
N GLN A 63 7.84 29.49 -14.85
CA GLN A 63 8.64 28.73 -15.81
C GLN A 63 7.76 28.05 -16.86
N VAL A 64 6.59 27.55 -16.46
CA VAL A 64 5.59 26.95 -17.35
C VAL A 64 5.01 27.98 -18.32
N MET A 65 4.77 29.21 -17.87
CA MET A 65 4.28 30.28 -18.75
C MET A 65 5.33 30.74 -19.77
N GLU A 66 6.61 30.76 -19.37
CA GLU A 66 7.71 31.18 -20.25
C GLU A 66 8.07 30.11 -21.30
N LYS A 67 8.18 28.85 -20.87
CA LYS A 67 8.70 27.74 -21.72
C LYS A 67 7.62 26.83 -22.29
N GLY A 68 6.40 26.90 -21.75
CA GLY A 68 5.31 25.99 -22.03
C GLY A 68 5.28 24.76 -21.12
N PHE A 69 4.09 24.20 -20.89
CA PHE A 69 3.89 23.06 -19.99
C PHE A 69 4.63 21.78 -20.43
N PHE A 70 4.71 21.54 -21.73
CA PHE A 70 5.35 20.34 -22.30
C PHE A 70 6.84 20.56 -22.64
N PHE A 71 7.47 21.59 -22.07
CA PHE A 71 8.88 21.86 -22.31
C PHE A 71 9.76 20.70 -21.80
N GLY A 72 10.67 20.20 -22.66
CA GLY A 72 11.58 19.12 -22.31
C GLY A 72 10.96 17.71 -22.30
N TYR A 73 9.71 17.56 -22.77
CA TYR A 73 9.11 16.24 -22.93
C TYR A 73 9.82 15.44 -24.03
N THR A 74 10.45 14.35 -23.63
CA THR A 74 11.05 13.37 -24.55
C THR A 74 10.19 12.10 -24.59
N PRO A 75 10.38 11.20 -25.57
CA PRO A 75 9.70 9.90 -25.58
C PRO A 75 9.87 9.11 -24.27
N TRP A 76 11.01 9.27 -23.59
CA TRP A 76 11.26 8.67 -22.28
C TRP A 76 10.39 9.25 -21.17
N VAL A 77 10.15 10.58 -21.17
CA VAL A 77 9.22 11.22 -20.23
C VAL A 77 7.80 10.69 -20.44
N CYS A 78 7.35 10.60 -21.71
CA CYS A 78 6.06 10.00 -22.04
C CYS A 78 5.96 8.55 -21.57
N PHE A 79 7.04 7.77 -21.70
CA PHE A 79 7.10 6.39 -21.23
C PHE A 79 7.00 6.29 -19.69
N VAL A 80 7.65 7.18 -18.94
CA VAL A 80 7.52 7.25 -17.47
C VAL A 80 6.09 7.62 -17.06
N ILE A 81 5.46 8.59 -17.73
CA ILE A 81 4.05 8.98 -17.48
C ILE A 81 3.12 7.79 -17.75
N PHE A 82 3.36 7.06 -18.85
CA PHE A 82 2.60 5.87 -19.19
C PHE A 82 2.73 4.77 -18.12
N LEU A 83 3.97 4.45 -17.71
CA LEU A 83 4.24 3.47 -16.65
C LEU A 83 3.60 3.86 -15.32
N ALA A 84 3.69 5.13 -14.93
CA ALA A 84 3.06 5.65 -13.72
C ALA A 84 1.53 5.52 -13.76
N SER A 85 0.93 5.80 -14.91
CA SER A 85 -0.52 5.69 -15.13
C SER A 85 -0.98 4.23 -15.03
N VAL A 86 -0.30 3.31 -15.73
CA VAL A 86 -0.60 1.87 -15.68
C VAL A 86 -0.38 1.32 -14.28
N GLY A 87 0.72 1.70 -13.61
CA GLY A 87 1.04 1.29 -12.25
C GLY A 87 -0.02 1.75 -11.22
N GLY A 88 -0.53 2.98 -11.37
CA GLY A 88 -1.61 3.50 -10.53
C GLY A 88 -2.92 2.74 -10.70
N LEU A 89 -3.31 2.45 -11.95
CA LEU A 89 -4.49 1.63 -12.25
C LEU A 89 -4.33 0.21 -11.69
N TYR A 90 -3.19 -0.44 -11.92
CA TYR A 90 -2.93 -1.78 -11.41
C TYR A 90 -2.95 -1.82 -9.88
N THR A 91 -2.36 -0.81 -9.23
CA THR A 91 -2.39 -0.67 -7.77
C THR A 91 -3.82 -0.59 -7.23
N SER A 92 -4.71 0.16 -7.87
CA SER A 92 -6.12 0.25 -7.45
C SER A 92 -6.82 -1.11 -7.55
N VAL A 93 -6.54 -1.88 -8.60
CA VAL A 93 -7.09 -3.22 -8.81
C VAL A 93 -6.59 -4.18 -7.74
N VAL A 94 -5.28 -4.17 -7.44
CA VAL A 94 -4.71 -4.99 -6.36
C VAL A 94 -5.38 -4.67 -5.02
N VAL A 95 -5.55 -3.39 -4.67
CA VAL A 95 -6.22 -2.97 -3.41
C VAL A 95 -7.70 -3.38 -3.37
N LYS A 96 -8.37 -3.53 -4.53
CA LYS A 96 -9.74 -4.04 -4.59
C LYS A 96 -9.84 -5.50 -4.18
N TYR A 97 -8.93 -6.32 -4.71
CA TYR A 97 -8.95 -7.78 -4.53
C TYR A 97 -8.16 -8.24 -3.30
N THR A 98 -7.37 -7.36 -2.70
CA THR A 98 -6.56 -7.62 -1.52
C THR A 98 -6.75 -6.48 -0.52
N ASP A 99 -5.72 -6.18 0.27
CA ASP A 99 -5.65 -5.05 1.20
C ASP A 99 -4.33 -4.31 0.98
N ASN A 100 -4.22 -3.08 1.48
CA ASN A 100 -2.99 -2.27 1.30
C ASN A 100 -1.73 -2.93 1.91
N ILE A 101 -1.90 -3.81 2.91
CA ILE A 101 -0.80 -4.62 3.49
C ILE A 101 -0.39 -5.75 2.53
N MET A 102 -1.36 -6.55 2.05
CA MET A 102 -1.12 -7.66 1.13
C MET A 102 -0.53 -7.21 -0.21
N LYS A 103 -0.82 -5.97 -0.63
CA LYS A 103 -0.17 -5.31 -1.78
C LYS A 103 1.36 -5.26 -1.61
N GLY A 104 1.85 -4.91 -0.42
CA GLY A 104 3.27 -4.83 -0.13
C GLY A 104 3.96 -6.20 -0.20
N PHE A 105 3.36 -7.21 0.44
CA PHE A 105 3.86 -8.59 0.39
C PHE A 105 3.85 -9.16 -1.03
N SER A 106 2.78 -8.92 -1.78
CA SER A 106 2.64 -9.38 -3.17
C SER A 106 3.70 -8.74 -4.07
N ALA A 107 3.95 -7.43 -3.93
CA ALA A 107 4.97 -6.74 -4.69
C ALA A 107 6.39 -7.25 -4.36
N ALA A 108 6.69 -7.47 -3.07
CA ALA A 108 7.97 -8.03 -2.65
C ALA A 108 8.18 -9.46 -3.21
N ALA A 109 7.16 -10.31 -3.13
CA ALA A 109 7.19 -11.66 -3.71
C ALA A 109 7.39 -11.61 -5.23
N ALA A 110 6.70 -10.70 -5.93
CA ALA A 110 6.84 -10.53 -7.38
C ALA A 110 8.28 -10.14 -7.78
N ILE A 111 8.95 -9.28 -7.00
CA ILE A 111 10.36 -8.91 -7.21
C ILE A 111 11.28 -10.12 -7.01
N VAL A 112 11.06 -10.91 -5.96
CA VAL A 112 11.86 -12.12 -5.70
C VAL A 112 11.70 -13.12 -6.84
N LEU A 113 10.46 -13.42 -7.24
CA LEU A 113 10.16 -14.37 -8.31
C LEU A 113 10.68 -13.91 -9.67
N SER A 114 10.50 -12.63 -10.01
CA SER A 114 10.99 -12.09 -11.28
C SER A 114 12.52 -12.11 -11.36
N THR A 115 13.20 -11.88 -10.25
CA THR A 115 14.66 -11.97 -10.18
C THR A 115 15.12 -13.42 -10.33
N ILE A 116 14.48 -14.38 -9.66
CA ILE A 116 14.78 -15.81 -9.83
C ILE A 116 14.59 -16.24 -11.29
N ALA A 117 13.48 -15.85 -11.92
CA ALA A 117 13.25 -16.11 -13.34
C ALA A 117 14.36 -15.49 -14.22
N SER A 118 14.81 -14.28 -13.89
CA SER A 118 15.89 -13.60 -14.62
C SER A 118 17.25 -14.31 -14.46
N VAL A 119 17.52 -14.91 -13.30
CA VAL A 119 18.72 -15.76 -13.10
C VAL A 119 18.67 -16.98 -14.01
N LEU A 120 17.52 -17.66 -14.07
CA LEU A 120 17.36 -18.88 -14.87
C LEU A 120 17.36 -18.60 -16.37
N LEU A 121 16.75 -17.50 -16.83
CA LEU A 121 16.60 -17.19 -18.25
C LEU A 121 17.79 -16.43 -18.83
N PHE A 122 18.42 -15.54 -18.06
CA PHE A 122 19.45 -14.61 -18.55
C PHE A 122 20.80 -14.75 -17.84
N GLY A 123 20.94 -15.67 -16.89
CA GLY A 123 22.20 -15.88 -16.16
C GLY A 123 22.58 -14.72 -15.23
N LEU A 124 21.58 -13.98 -14.72
CA LEU A 124 21.80 -12.86 -13.80
C LEU A 124 22.57 -13.32 -12.54
N GLN A 125 23.63 -12.59 -12.15
CA GLN A 125 24.37 -12.87 -10.93
C GLN A 125 23.67 -12.25 -9.71
N LEU A 126 23.41 -13.05 -8.67
CA LEU A 126 22.77 -12.60 -7.44
C LEU A 126 23.80 -12.13 -6.41
N THR A 127 23.45 -11.07 -5.67
CA THR A 127 24.21 -10.64 -4.50
C THR A 127 23.77 -11.41 -3.25
N VAL A 128 24.68 -11.56 -2.28
CA VAL A 128 24.37 -12.19 -0.99
C VAL A 128 23.30 -11.39 -0.23
N THR A 129 23.32 -10.06 -0.35
CA THR A 129 22.31 -9.18 0.23
C THR A 129 20.92 -9.46 -0.35
N PHE A 130 20.80 -9.64 -1.67
CA PHE A 130 19.53 -10.04 -2.28
C PHE A 130 19.04 -11.39 -1.77
N LEU A 131 19.92 -12.39 -1.67
CA LEU A 131 19.55 -13.72 -1.18
C LEU A 131 19.03 -13.67 0.27
N SER A 132 19.71 -12.92 1.15
CA SER A 132 19.26 -12.71 2.52
C SER A 132 17.90 -11.99 2.59
N GLY A 133 17.69 -10.97 1.76
CA GLY A 133 16.43 -10.25 1.67
C GLY A 133 15.29 -11.12 1.14
N ALA A 134 15.55 -11.93 0.12
CA ALA A 134 14.57 -12.87 -0.43
C ALA A 134 14.12 -13.90 0.61
N LEU A 135 15.05 -14.45 1.40
CA LEU A 135 14.72 -15.37 2.48
C LEU A 135 13.86 -14.70 3.56
N LEU A 136 14.19 -13.47 3.95
CA LEU A 136 13.38 -12.69 4.90
C LEU A 136 11.96 -12.42 4.38
N VAL A 137 11.81 -12.11 3.09
CA VAL A 137 10.50 -11.93 2.45
C VAL A 137 9.68 -13.23 2.53
N CYS A 138 10.28 -14.38 2.18
CA CYS A 138 9.62 -15.69 2.26
C CYS A 138 9.14 -16.00 3.69
N VAL A 139 10.02 -15.81 4.69
CA VAL A 139 9.68 -16.02 6.12
C VAL A 139 8.56 -15.07 6.55
N SER A 140 8.62 -13.79 6.18
CA SER A 140 7.61 -12.81 6.56
C SER A 140 6.23 -13.14 5.99
N ILE A 141 6.16 -13.59 4.73
CA ILE A 141 4.90 -14.01 4.09
C ILE A 141 4.34 -15.24 4.80
N TYR A 142 5.20 -16.22 5.11
CA TYR A 142 4.79 -17.42 5.84
C TYR A 142 4.21 -17.08 7.22
N LEU A 143 4.91 -16.24 8.00
CA LEU A 143 4.46 -15.81 9.32
C LEU A 143 3.15 -15.03 9.28
N TYR A 144 2.97 -14.15 8.28
CA TYR A 144 1.73 -13.39 8.11
C TYR A 144 0.53 -14.29 7.77
N GLY A 145 0.76 -15.41 7.08
CA GLY A 145 -0.27 -16.39 6.71
C GLY A 145 -0.65 -17.38 7.81
N LEU A 146 0.04 -17.39 8.95
CA LEU A 146 -0.31 -18.30 10.06
C LEU A 146 -1.67 -17.92 10.67
N PRO A 147 -2.50 -18.91 11.07
CA PRO A 147 -3.75 -18.65 11.76
C PRO A 147 -3.50 -17.80 13.01
N LYS A 148 -4.27 -16.70 13.19
CA LYS A 148 -4.25 -15.95 14.45
C LYS A 148 -4.69 -16.89 15.57
N GLN A 149 -3.83 -17.13 16.56
CA GLN A 149 -4.25 -17.78 17.79
C GLN A 149 -5.26 -16.86 18.49
N ASP A 150 -6.49 -17.35 18.65
CA ASP A 150 -7.57 -16.62 19.32
C ASP A 150 -7.19 -16.31 20.77
N THR A 151 -6.68 -15.11 21.02
CA THR A 151 -6.42 -14.59 22.38
C THR A 151 -7.72 -14.37 23.17
N SER A 152 -8.90 -14.56 22.56
CA SER A 152 -10.20 -14.46 23.22
C SER A 152 -10.42 -15.53 24.30
N THR A 153 -9.74 -16.68 24.22
CA THR A 153 -9.86 -17.76 25.21
C THR A 153 -9.06 -17.51 26.49
N LEU A 154 -7.97 -16.72 26.45
CA LEU A 154 -7.21 -16.36 27.66
C LEU A 154 -7.91 -15.28 28.51
N SER A 155 -8.59 -14.33 27.88
CA SER A 155 -9.34 -13.29 28.61
C SER A 155 -10.55 -13.88 29.35
N ARG A 156 -11.22 -14.88 28.76
CA ARG A 156 -12.39 -15.55 29.38
C ARG A 156 -12.04 -16.47 30.56
N ALA A 157 -10.78 -16.87 30.70
CA ALA A 157 -10.29 -17.66 31.84
C ALA A 157 -9.85 -16.77 33.03
N SER A 158 -9.69 -15.46 32.82
CA SER A 158 -9.15 -14.51 33.80
C SER A 158 -10.23 -13.76 34.58
N ASP A 159 -11.50 -14.12 34.41
CA ASP A 159 -12.63 -13.43 35.02
C ASP A 159 -13.39 -14.37 35.99
N PRO A 160 -12.99 -14.46 37.27
CA PRO A 160 -13.63 -15.35 38.26
C PRO A 160 -15.09 -14.95 38.58
N GLY A 161 -15.56 -13.79 38.09
CA GLY A 161 -16.86 -13.21 38.45
C GLY A 161 -18.06 -13.66 37.61
N SER A 162 -17.83 -14.26 36.43
CA SER A 162 -18.93 -14.59 35.50
C SER A 162 -19.63 -15.91 35.88
N ALA A 163 -18.88 -16.91 36.32
CA ALA A 163 -19.43 -18.23 36.71
C ALA A 163 -20.32 -18.18 37.96
N SER A 164 -20.14 -17.19 38.83
CA SER A 164 -20.94 -17.05 40.06
C SER A 164 -22.29 -16.37 39.82
N LYS A 165 -22.44 -15.55 38.77
CA LYS A 165 -23.71 -14.87 38.45
C LYS A 165 -24.73 -15.82 37.80
N GLU A 166 -24.26 -16.77 36.99
CA GLU A 166 -25.14 -17.76 36.34
C GLU A 166 -25.73 -18.75 37.35
N LYS A 167 -24.98 -19.13 38.41
CA LYS A 167 -25.49 -19.97 39.50
C LYS A 167 -26.47 -19.26 40.44
N LEU A 168 -26.39 -17.93 40.59
CA LEU A 168 -27.30 -17.17 41.47
C LEU A 168 -28.66 -16.84 40.83
N LEU A 169 -28.74 -16.79 39.50
CA LEU A 169 -29.99 -16.49 38.76
C LEU A 169 -30.83 -17.74 38.45
N GLY A 170 -30.30 -18.95 38.67
CA GLY A 170 -30.97 -20.22 38.39
C GLY A 170 -31.76 -20.85 39.55
N VAL A 171 -31.85 -20.21 40.72
CA VAL A 171 -32.53 -20.79 41.90
C VAL A 171 -33.53 -19.81 42.52
N LYS A 172 -34.76 -19.76 41.99
CA LYS A 172 -35.97 -19.39 42.75
C LYS A 172 -37.23 -19.84 41.98
N THR A 173 -37.53 -21.14 42.02
CA THR A 173 -38.58 -21.84 42.81
C THR A 173 -39.91 -22.03 42.05
N PRO A 174 -40.47 -23.26 42.04
CA PRO A 174 -41.80 -23.59 41.54
C PRO A 174 -42.85 -23.42 42.65
N VAL A 175 -43.98 -22.78 42.36
CA VAL A 175 -45.36 -23.17 42.76
C VAL A 175 -46.31 -22.56 41.74
#